data_AF-A0A6V8MRV8-F1
#
_entry.id   AF-A0A6V8MRV8-F1
#
_cell.length_a   1.000
_cell.length_b   1.000
_cell.length_c   1.000
_cell.angle_alpha   90.00
_cell.angle_beta   90.00
_cell.angle_gamma   90.00
#
_symmetry.space_group_name_H-M   'P 1'
#
loop_
_entity.id
_entity.type
_entity.pdbx_description
1 polymer ?
#
loop_
_entity_poly.entity_id
_entity_poly.type
_entity_poly.pdbx_seq_one_letter_code
_entity_poly.pdbx_strand_id
1 'polypeptide(L)'
;MKTVLTVLALLAALPAFAAGPTAPGPIQMADAVPGSPGYVMKRPMGQQMMRSPQQQLMMAYHRNVANFGRLLYAAAEDGTTVSPQLARVAVAEMRRSVDEMEKYRASVAGEVPPERQRMMDQHLVQVKSHLRDLELLVREDRIDSDQVKRHVEPMLAGCGAPGCAPGQGAGMMGWRGGPGGHGMMMESMLQKVKGQDAELAALVRDMEQAPREKKLDLVAGIVARMVRQRAEMTDEMERNHHEMMHRFGPMQQQEMDEDDTGHRDHGWNDDDNDNDED
;
A
#
# COMPACT_ATOMS: atom_id res chain seq x y z
N MET A 1 13.15 -10.46 45.66
CA MET A 1 12.92 -11.33 44.47
C MET A 1 12.17 -10.51 43.43
N LYS A 2 12.89 -9.92 42.47
CA LYS A 2 12.34 -9.11 41.36
C LYS A 2 13.18 -9.38 40.12
N THR A 3 12.97 -10.55 39.49
CA THR A 3 13.66 -10.95 38.27
C THR A 3 12.87 -12.06 37.59
N VAL A 4 11.65 -11.78 37.12
CA VAL A 4 10.96 -12.66 36.17
C VAL A 4 10.03 -11.80 35.29
N LEU A 5 10.03 -12.10 33.99
CA LEU A 5 9.14 -11.62 32.90
C LEU A 5 9.63 -10.45 32.05
N THR A 6 10.64 -10.73 31.22
CA THR A 6 10.80 -10.05 29.92
C THR A 6 11.19 -11.07 28.84
N VAL A 7 10.35 -12.10 28.64
CA VAL A 7 10.48 -13.02 27.49
C VAL A 7 9.08 -13.43 27.04
N LEU A 8 8.44 -12.62 26.20
CA LEU A 8 7.32 -13.03 25.34
C LEU A 8 6.95 -11.90 24.36
N ALA A 9 7.77 -11.72 23.33
CA ALA A 9 7.40 -10.99 22.12
C ALA A 9 8.29 -11.46 20.96
N LEU A 10 8.17 -12.74 20.59
CA LEU A 10 8.82 -13.29 19.40
C LEU A 10 7.93 -14.37 18.79
N LEU A 11 6.72 -13.99 18.38
CA LEU A 11 5.78 -14.86 17.67
C LEU A 11 4.72 -14.01 16.98
N ALA A 12 5.00 -13.58 15.75
CA ALA A 12 4.02 -13.39 14.67
C ALA A 12 4.66 -12.65 13.48
N ALA A 13 5.37 -13.38 12.61
CA ALA A 13 5.53 -12.98 11.20
C ALA A 13 6.04 -14.18 10.38
N LEU A 14 5.24 -15.24 10.30
CA LEU A 14 5.40 -16.27 9.27
C LEU A 14 4.30 -16.05 8.22
N PRO A 15 4.62 -15.59 7.00
CA PRO A 15 3.71 -15.75 5.89
C PRO A 15 3.85 -17.19 5.36
N ALA A 16 2.88 -18.04 5.68
CA ALA A 16 2.70 -19.32 5.00
C ALA A 16 2.06 -19.06 3.63
N PHE A 17 2.86 -19.09 2.57
CA PHE A 17 2.36 -19.19 1.20
C PHE A 17 2.71 -20.57 0.64
N ALA A 18 1.68 -21.40 0.49
CA ALA A 18 1.75 -22.64 -0.27
C ALA A 18 1.80 -22.32 -1.77
N ALA A 19 2.83 -22.81 -2.45
CA ALA A 19 2.94 -22.76 -3.90
C ALA A 19 1.96 -23.75 -4.55
N GLY A 20 1.09 -23.24 -5.43
CA GLY A 20 0.28 -24.05 -6.34
C GLY A 20 0.94 -24.13 -7.72
N PRO A 21 0.74 -25.23 -8.48
CA PRO A 21 1.37 -25.44 -9.78
C PRO A 21 0.78 -24.54 -10.88
N THR A 22 1.67 -24.14 -11.79
CA THR A 22 1.42 -23.33 -12.99
C THR A 22 0.59 -24.07 -14.03
N ALA A 23 -0.42 -23.40 -14.60
CA ALA A 23 -1.18 -23.87 -15.76
C ALA A 23 -0.63 -23.27 -17.07
N PRO A 24 -0.84 -23.92 -18.24
CA PRO A 24 -0.24 -23.54 -19.52
C PRO A 24 -0.86 -22.28 -20.13
N GLY A 25 -0.04 -21.53 -20.85
CA GLY A 25 -0.33 -20.18 -21.36
C GLY A 25 -1.34 -20.10 -22.53
N PRO A 26 -1.77 -18.88 -22.89
CA PRO A 26 -2.73 -18.68 -23.96
C PRO A 26 -2.07 -18.63 -25.34
N ILE A 27 -2.80 -19.16 -26.31
CA ILE A 27 -2.53 -19.18 -27.75
C ILE A 27 -2.47 -17.75 -28.30
N GLN A 28 -1.42 -17.45 -29.08
CA GLN A 28 -1.30 -16.22 -29.86
C GLN A 28 -2.24 -16.28 -31.06
N MET A 29 -3.12 -15.28 -31.21
CA MET A 29 -3.79 -14.98 -32.47
C MET A 29 -3.18 -13.70 -33.02
N ALA A 30 -2.31 -13.85 -34.01
CA ALA A 30 -1.92 -12.77 -34.90
C ALA A 30 -2.99 -12.64 -36.00
N ASP A 31 -3.22 -11.41 -36.47
CA ASP A 31 -3.98 -11.05 -37.67
C ASP A 31 -5.50 -10.87 -37.56
N ALA A 32 -5.95 -9.94 -36.72
CA ALA A 32 -7.30 -9.36 -36.82
C ALA A 32 -7.24 -7.86 -37.19
N VAL A 33 -7.77 -7.51 -38.36
CA VAL A 33 -7.82 -6.16 -38.95
C VAL A 33 -9.06 -5.39 -38.45
N PRO A 34 -8.94 -4.12 -37.98
CA PRO A 34 -10.06 -3.33 -37.45
C PRO A 34 -11.27 -3.28 -38.39
N GLY A 35 -12.45 -3.69 -37.90
CA GLY A 35 -13.74 -3.52 -38.60
C GLY A 35 -14.45 -4.79 -39.07
N SER A 36 -14.01 -6.00 -38.70
CA SER A 36 -14.70 -7.24 -39.09
C SER A 36 -15.87 -7.59 -38.15
N PRO A 37 -17.02 -8.09 -38.66
CA PRO A 37 -18.13 -8.58 -37.85
C PRO A 37 -17.66 -9.82 -37.07
N GLY A 38 -17.35 -9.64 -35.79
CA GLY A 38 -16.58 -10.60 -34.98
C GLY A 38 -15.53 -9.95 -34.07
N TYR A 39 -15.36 -8.62 -34.12
CA TYR A 39 -14.54 -7.86 -33.18
C TYR A 39 -15.01 -8.05 -31.73
N VAL A 40 -14.39 -9.00 -31.03
CA VAL A 40 -14.47 -9.12 -29.59
C VAL A 40 -13.73 -7.90 -29.01
N MET A 41 -14.49 -6.95 -28.46
CA MET A 41 -13.96 -5.82 -27.68
C MET A 41 -12.82 -6.31 -26.79
N LYS A 42 -11.61 -5.79 -27.05
CA LYS A 42 -10.43 -6.02 -26.21
C LYS A 42 -10.84 -5.73 -24.76
N ARG A 43 -10.67 -6.76 -23.93
CA ARG A 43 -11.00 -6.86 -22.51
C ARG A 43 -11.25 -5.51 -21.82
N PRO A 44 -12.34 -5.36 -21.05
CA PRO A 44 -12.53 -4.18 -20.23
C PRO A 44 -11.29 -3.98 -19.36
N MET A 45 -10.69 -2.78 -19.44
CA MET A 45 -9.51 -2.36 -18.66
C MET A 45 -9.70 -2.54 -17.14
N GLY A 46 -10.89 -2.87 -16.66
CA GLY A 46 -11.17 -3.21 -15.25
C GLY A 46 -10.39 -4.42 -14.72
N GLN A 47 -9.93 -5.36 -15.57
CA GLN A 47 -9.11 -6.50 -15.13
C GLN A 47 -7.61 -6.20 -15.04
N GLN A 48 -7.15 -5.12 -15.67
CA GLN A 48 -5.76 -4.64 -15.58
C GLN A 48 -5.49 -3.89 -14.25
N MET A 49 -6.47 -3.85 -13.36
CA MET A 49 -6.36 -3.29 -12.00
C MET A 49 -6.17 -4.35 -10.91
N MET A 50 -6.02 -5.63 -11.26
CA MET A 50 -5.57 -6.65 -10.32
C MET A 50 -4.05 -6.56 -10.21
N ARG A 51 -3.56 -5.75 -9.25
CA ARG A 51 -2.13 -5.68 -8.92
C ARG A 51 -1.60 -7.10 -8.74
N SER A 52 -0.54 -7.46 -9.48
CA SER A 52 0.09 -8.77 -9.34
C SER A 52 0.42 -9.02 -7.86
N PRO A 53 0.29 -10.25 -7.33
CA PRO A 53 0.62 -10.54 -5.93
C PRO A 53 2.01 -10.02 -5.53
N GLN A 54 2.96 -10.07 -6.46
CA GLN A 54 4.32 -9.53 -6.33
C GLN A 54 4.31 -8.01 -6.16
N GLN A 55 3.55 -7.28 -6.98
CA GLN A 55 3.37 -5.83 -6.82
C GLN A 55 2.72 -5.48 -5.48
N GLN A 56 1.76 -6.28 -4.99
CA GLN A 56 1.15 -6.08 -3.68
C GLN A 56 2.16 -6.25 -2.54
N LEU A 57 3.01 -7.29 -2.60
CA LEU A 57 4.09 -7.51 -1.65
C LEU A 57 5.11 -6.36 -1.67
N MET A 58 5.54 -5.93 -2.87
CA MET A 58 6.43 -4.79 -3.03
C MET A 58 5.86 -3.52 -2.37
N MET A 59 4.58 -3.22 -2.57
CA MET A 59 3.90 -2.09 -1.92
C MET A 59 3.77 -2.26 -0.40
N ALA A 60 3.60 -3.49 0.09
CA ALA A 60 3.58 -3.78 1.52
C ALA A 60 4.94 -3.49 2.17
N TYR A 61 6.04 -3.93 1.56
CA TYR A 61 7.39 -3.62 2.03
C TYR A 61 7.68 -2.13 1.98
N HIS A 62 7.24 -1.44 0.93
CA HIS A 62 7.35 0.01 0.84
C HIS A 62 6.60 0.72 1.99
N ARG A 63 5.39 0.26 2.33
CA ARG A 63 4.63 0.77 3.49
C ARG A 63 5.36 0.50 4.81
N ASN A 64 6.01 -0.65 4.96
CA ASN A 64 6.78 -0.95 6.16
C ASN A 64 7.94 0.04 6.35
N VAL A 65 8.71 0.33 5.29
CA VAL A 65 9.77 1.35 5.32
C VAL A 65 9.21 2.70 5.77
N ALA A 66 8.07 3.12 5.19
CA ALA A 66 7.42 4.38 5.55
C ALA A 66 6.94 4.40 7.02
N ASN A 67 6.38 3.30 7.51
CA ASN A 67 5.87 3.21 8.88
C ASN A 67 7.00 3.30 9.91
N PHE A 68 8.09 2.57 9.72
CA PHE A 68 9.26 2.66 10.60
C PHE A 68 9.98 4.01 10.47
N GLY A 69 10.02 4.60 9.27
CA GLY A 69 10.50 5.97 9.08
C GLY A 69 9.68 6.97 9.89
N ARG A 70 8.34 6.94 9.80
CA ARG A 70 7.46 7.81 10.59
C ARG A 70 7.62 7.60 12.10
N LEU A 71 7.79 6.35 12.54
CA LEU A 71 8.06 6.04 13.95
C LEU A 71 9.34 6.72 14.44
N LEU A 72 10.43 6.65 13.65
CA LEU A 72 11.68 7.33 13.97
C LEU A 72 11.56 8.85 13.94
N TYR A 73 10.84 9.37 12.95
CA TYR A 73 10.61 10.81 12.85
C TYR A 73 9.83 11.34 14.06
N ALA A 74 8.75 10.67 14.46
CA ALA A 74 7.98 11.02 15.64
C ALA A 74 8.81 10.96 16.93
N ALA A 75 9.60 9.89 17.11
CA ALA A 75 10.51 9.79 18.25
C ALA A 75 11.58 10.90 18.28
N ALA A 76 11.99 11.40 17.12
CA ALA A 76 12.92 12.52 16.99
C ALA A 76 12.24 13.90 17.17
N GLU A 77 10.93 14.01 16.99
CA GLU A 77 10.14 15.20 17.33
C GLU A 77 9.97 15.35 18.85
N ASP A 78 9.85 14.23 19.57
CA ASP A 78 9.58 14.22 21.02
C ASP A 78 10.79 14.65 21.89
N GLY A 79 11.99 14.81 21.32
CA GLY A 79 13.18 15.20 22.08
C GLY A 79 14.44 15.40 21.25
N THR A 80 15.55 15.75 21.92
CA THR A 80 16.85 16.01 21.27
C THR A 80 17.64 14.75 20.93
N THR A 81 17.23 13.59 21.46
CA THR A 81 17.86 12.30 21.17
C THR A 81 16.84 11.19 21.02
N VAL A 82 17.13 10.23 20.15
CA VAL A 82 16.30 9.02 19.95
C VAL A 82 16.89 7.85 20.75
N SER A 83 16.02 6.99 21.31
CA SER A 83 16.44 5.77 21.99
C SER A 83 17.25 4.84 21.06
N PRO A 84 18.49 4.46 21.41
CA PRO A 84 19.32 3.59 20.56
C PRO A 84 18.68 2.24 20.23
N GLN A 85 17.95 1.65 21.18
CA GLN A 85 17.29 0.37 20.96
C GLN A 85 16.16 0.49 19.92
N LEU A 86 15.32 1.52 20.05
CA LEU A 86 14.24 1.80 19.08
C LEU A 86 14.83 2.04 17.68
N ALA A 87 15.86 2.88 17.61
CA ALA A 87 16.49 3.26 16.36
C ALA A 87 17.08 2.06 15.61
N ARG A 88 17.84 1.21 16.32
CA ARG A 88 18.45 -0.01 15.75
C ARG A 88 17.41 -0.97 15.21
N VAL A 89 16.32 -1.20 15.95
CA VAL A 89 15.24 -2.10 15.53
C VAL A 89 14.52 -1.56 14.29
N ALA A 90 14.13 -0.29 14.30
CA ALA A 90 13.42 0.33 13.17
C ALA A 90 14.29 0.34 11.90
N VAL A 91 15.56 0.74 12.00
CA VAL A 91 16.49 0.74 10.87
C VAL A 91 16.72 -0.68 10.32
N ALA A 92 16.85 -1.68 11.20
CA ALA A 92 16.97 -3.08 10.77
C ALA A 92 15.74 -3.58 9.98
N GLU A 93 14.52 -3.24 10.43
CA GLU A 93 13.28 -3.62 9.74
C GLU A 93 13.06 -2.84 8.44
N MET A 94 13.46 -1.57 8.39
CA MET A 94 13.52 -0.79 7.14
C MET A 94 14.47 -1.46 6.14
N ARG A 95 15.66 -1.89 6.59
CA ARG A 95 16.64 -2.55 5.73
C ARG A 95 16.14 -3.85 5.17
N ARG A 96 15.59 -4.70 6.04
CA ARG A 96 14.93 -5.94 5.64
C ARG A 96 13.84 -5.71 4.60
N SER A 97 13.00 -4.68 4.79
CA SER A 97 11.92 -4.35 3.86
C SER A 97 12.44 -3.90 2.49
N VAL A 98 13.52 -3.11 2.46
CA VAL A 98 14.19 -2.71 1.21
C VAL A 98 14.81 -3.90 0.48
N ASP A 99 15.50 -4.78 1.21
CA ASP A 99 16.10 -6.00 0.63
C ASP A 99 15.02 -6.94 0.05
N GLU A 100 13.86 -7.08 0.70
CA GLU A 100 12.73 -7.82 0.14
C GLU A 100 12.14 -7.13 -1.10
N MET A 101 11.99 -5.80 -1.07
CA MET A 101 11.50 -5.03 -2.22
C MET A 101 12.35 -5.24 -3.48
N GLU A 102 13.67 -5.31 -3.31
CA GLU A 102 14.61 -5.58 -4.42
C GLU A 102 14.40 -6.95 -5.07
N LYS A 103 14.03 -7.97 -4.29
CA LYS A 103 13.76 -9.32 -4.84
C LYS A 103 12.58 -9.31 -5.82
N TYR A 104 11.53 -8.55 -5.51
CA TYR A 104 10.34 -8.47 -6.38
C TYR A 104 10.50 -7.46 -7.52
N ARG A 105 11.45 -6.53 -7.44
CA ARG A 105 11.71 -5.51 -8.48
C ARG A 105 11.98 -6.13 -9.85
N ALA A 106 12.80 -7.18 -9.92
CA ALA A 106 13.10 -7.86 -11.19
C ALA A 106 11.85 -8.53 -11.79
N SER A 107 10.93 -9.01 -10.96
CA SER A 107 9.69 -9.65 -11.42
C SER A 107 8.69 -8.66 -12.01
N VAL A 108 8.77 -7.37 -11.63
CA VAL A 108 7.85 -6.32 -12.12
C VAL A 108 8.45 -5.47 -13.25
N ALA A 109 9.73 -5.64 -13.58
CA ALA A 109 10.45 -4.80 -14.56
C ALA A 109 9.87 -4.87 -15.99
N GLY A 110 9.07 -5.89 -16.32
CA GLY A 110 8.35 -6.02 -17.59
C GLY A 110 6.90 -5.53 -17.57
N GLU A 111 6.33 -5.29 -16.37
CA GLU A 111 4.93 -4.84 -16.21
C GLU A 111 4.83 -3.30 -16.19
N VAL A 112 5.95 -2.62 -15.91
CA VAL A 112 6.00 -1.18 -15.70
C VAL A 112 6.68 -0.49 -16.89
N PRO A 113 6.16 0.64 -17.40
CA PRO A 113 6.84 1.42 -18.43
C PRO A 113 8.28 1.79 -18.02
N PRO A 114 9.26 1.77 -18.94
CA PRO A 114 10.67 1.99 -18.62
C PRO A 114 10.95 3.30 -17.87
N GLU A 115 10.22 4.36 -18.17
CA GLU A 115 10.32 5.65 -17.49
C GLU A 115 9.93 5.56 -16.02
N ARG A 116 8.79 4.92 -15.71
CA ARG A 116 8.34 4.70 -14.33
C ARG A 116 9.28 3.75 -13.59
N GLN A 117 9.82 2.73 -14.28
CA GLN A 117 10.83 1.84 -13.71
C GLN A 117 12.08 2.65 -13.28
N ARG A 118 12.61 3.53 -14.13
CA ARG A 118 13.76 4.40 -13.79
C ARG A 118 13.50 5.29 -12.56
N MET A 119 12.30 5.85 -12.43
CA MET A 119 11.94 6.66 -11.25
C MET A 119 11.91 5.81 -9.97
N MET A 120 11.32 4.61 -10.04
CA MET A 120 11.32 3.68 -8.89
C MET A 120 12.75 3.28 -8.51
N ASP A 121 13.60 3.03 -9.51
CA ASP A 121 14.99 2.66 -9.31
C ASP A 121 15.78 3.78 -8.63
N GLN A 122 15.61 5.01 -9.11
CA GLN A 122 16.25 6.19 -8.53
C GLN A 122 15.78 6.40 -7.09
N HIS A 123 14.48 6.26 -6.82
CA HIS A 123 13.95 6.36 -5.46
C HIS A 123 14.54 5.29 -4.54
N LEU A 124 14.64 4.05 -5.01
CA LEU A 124 15.20 2.95 -4.22
C LEU A 124 16.69 3.17 -3.90
N VAL A 125 17.46 3.71 -4.85
CA VAL A 125 18.86 4.10 -4.61
C VAL A 125 18.96 5.18 -3.53
N GLN A 126 18.11 6.20 -3.58
CA GLN A 126 18.07 7.26 -2.56
C GLN A 126 17.73 6.69 -1.18
N VAL A 127 16.67 5.88 -1.09
CA VAL A 127 16.25 5.20 0.15
C VAL A 127 17.40 4.37 0.73
N LYS A 128 18.10 3.58 -0.09
CA LYS A 128 19.25 2.78 0.35
C LYS A 128 20.42 3.64 0.85
N SER A 129 20.67 4.79 0.21
CA SER A 129 21.72 5.72 0.66
C SER A 129 21.41 6.27 2.05
N HIS A 130 20.22 6.85 2.25
CA HIS A 130 19.82 7.39 3.55
C HIS A 130 19.79 6.30 4.63
N LEU A 131 19.36 5.10 4.26
CA LEU A 131 19.31 3.98 5.20
C LEU A 131 20.69 3.50 5.63
N ARG A 132 21.68 3.47 4.74
CA ARG A 132 23.07 3.17 5.10
C ARG A 132 23.63 4.20 6.08
N ASP A 133 23.31 5.48 5.89
CA ASP A 133 23.77 6.53 6.79
C ASP A 133 23.08 6.41 8.16
N LEU A 134 21.79 6.08 8.21
CA LEU A 134 21.08 5.72 9.44
C LEU A 134 21.70 4.49 10.13
N GLU A 135 22.06 3.43 9.39
CA GLU A 135 22.72 2.24 9.92
C GLU A 135 24.05 2.56 10.61
N LEU A 136 24.77 3.58 10.15
CA LEU A 136 25.98 4.08 10.81
C LEU A 136 25.62 4.87 12.07
N LEU A 137 24.69 5.80 11.96
CA LEU A 137 24.22 6.65 13.06
C LEU A 137 23.72 5.83 14.26
N VAL A 138 22.91 4.79 14.03
CA VAL A 138 22.30 4.00 15.12
C VAL A 138 23.29 3.10 15.87
N ARG A 139 24.54 3.01 15.41
CA ARG A 139 25.62 2.31 16.15
C ARG A 139 26.15 3.14 17.31
N GLU A 140 25.92 4.44 17.30
CA GLU A 140 26.32 5.34 18.37
C GLU A 140 25.48 5.08 19.64
N ASP A 141 26.03 5.47 20.79
CA ASP A 141 25.33 5.37 22.08
C ASP A 141 24.33 6.51 22.27
N ARG A 142 24.54 7.65 21.59
CA ARG A 142 23.67 8.82 21.62
C ARG A 142 23.29 9.19 20.20
N ILE A 143 22.02 9.05 19.86
CA ILE A 143 21.51 9.30 18.51
C ILE A 143 20.84 10.67 18.49
N ASP A 144 21.41 11.59 17.71
CA ASP A 144 20.91 12.96 17.56
C ASP A 144 19.63 13.00 16.70
N SER A 145 18.59 13.69 17.20
CA SER A 145 17.29 13.77 16.53
C SER A 145 17.34 14.48 15.18
N ASP A 146 18.15 15.54 15.04
CA ASP A 146 18.24 16.30 13.79
C ASP A 146 18.91 15.48 12.69
N GLN A 147 19.90 14.66 13.06
CA GLN A 147 20.51 13.70 12.14
C GLN A 147 19.51 12.63 11.70
N VAL A 148 18.72 12.07 12.62
CA VAL A 148 17.66 11.10 12.27
C VAL A 148 16.68 11.73 11.27
N LYS A 149 16.15 12.93 11.57
CA LYS A 149 15.20 13.63 10.69
C LYS A 149 15.79 13.88 9.30
N ARG A 150 17.04 14.36 9.23
CA ARG A 150 17.75 14.63 7.96
C ARG A 150 17.78 13.41 7.02
N HIS A 151 17.92 12.20 7.55
CA HIS A 151 17.93 10.99 6.74
C HIS A 151 16.53 10.42 6.48
N VAL A 152 15.61 10.55 7.43
CA VAL A 152 14.25 9.98 7.32
C VAL A 152 13.33 10.82 6.42
N GLU A 153 13.39 12.14 6.47
CA GLU A 153 12.52 13.05 5.68
C GLU A 153 12.56 12.76 4.17
N PRO A 154 13.74 12.68 3.53
CA PRO A 154 13.83 12.38 2.10
C PRO A 154 13.25 11.00 1.74
N MET A 155 13.35 10.02 2.64
CA MET A 155 12.77 8.68 2.44
C MET A 155 11.23 8.74 2.46
N LEU A 156 10.67 9.62 3.29
CA LEU A 156 9.21 9.79 3.42
C LEU A 156 8.61 10.67 2.32
N ALA A 157 9.40 11.55 1.69
CA ALA A 157 8.93 12.44 0.63
C ALA A 157 8.30 11.69 -0.56
N GLY A 158 8.79 10.49 -0.90
CA GLY A 158 8.20 9.61 -1.93
C GLY A 158 6.98 8.80 -1.45
N CYS A 159 6.76 8.71 -0.13
CA CYS A 159 5.70 7.92 0.48
C CYS A 159 4.38 8.68 0.69
N GLY A 160 4.35 9.98 0.37
CA GLY A 160 3.20 10.87 0.58
C GLY A 160 2.08 10.76 -0.46
N ALA A 161 2.23 9.93 -1.48
CA ALA A 161 1.16 9.72 -2.46
C ALA A 161 -0.13 9.21 -1.77
N PRO A 162 -1.31 9.77 -2.10
CA PRO A 162 -2.58 9.37 -1.52
C PRO A 162 -2.83 7.87 -1.81
N GLY A 163 -2.66 7.03 -0.79
CA GLY A 163 -2.71 5.56 -0.90
C GLY A 163 -1.62 4.81 -0.11
N CYS A 164 -0.60 5.51 0.37
CA CYS A 164 0.51 4.94 1.15
C CYS A 164 0.44 5.23 2.67
N ALA A 165 -0.48 6.08 3.13
CA ALA A 165 -0.73 6.29 4.56
C ALA A 165 -1.93 5.44 5.02
N PRO A 166 -1.75 4.45 5.91
CA PRO A 166 -2.87 3.86 6.61
C PRO A 166 -3.42 4.88 7.62
N GLY A 167 -4.57 5.48 7.32
CA GLY A 167 -5.42 6.09 8.35
C GLY A 167 -5.23 7.57 8.70
N GLN A 168 -4.49 8.37 7.92
CA GLN A 168 -4.51 9.84 8.09
C GLN A 168 -5.09 10.51 6.85
N GLY A 169 -6.43 10.59 6.84
CA GLY A 169 -7.16 11.46 5.95
C GLY A 169 -6.93 12.91 6.37
N ALA A 170 -6.06 13.61 5.66
CA ALA A 170 -6.05 15.06 5.63
C ALA A 170 -5.51 15.55 4.29
N GLY A 171 -6.38 16.16 3.48
CA GLY A 171 -5.96 17.06 2.41
C GLY A 171 -6.09 16.55 0.96
N MET A 172 -7.20 15.91 0.58
CA MET A 172 -7.58 15.83 -0.84
C MET A 172 -8.23 17.15 -1.28
N MET A 173 -7.42 18.12 -1.70
CA MET A 173 -7.86 19.15 -2.65
C MET A 173 -7.76 18.53 -4.05
N GLY A 174 -8.89 18.08 -4.61
CA GLY A 174 -8.93 17.66 -6.02
C GLY A 174 -10.09 16.75 -6.42
N TRP A 175 -10.68 16.01 -5.47
CA TRP A 175 -11.90 15.26 -5.74
C TRP A 175 -13.13 16.13 -5.48
N ARG A 176 -13.40 17.03 -6.42
CA ARG A 176 -14.67 17.76 -6.51
C ARG A 176 -15.74 16.86 -7.15
N GLY A 177 -15.89 15.65 -6.60
CA GLY A 177 -17.00 14.76 -6.87
C GLY A 177 -18.17 15.17 -5.98
N GLY A 178 -19.37 15.24 -6.54
CA GLY A 178 -20.51 15.95 -5.97
C GLY A 178 -20.94 15.53 -4.55
N PRO A 179 -21.68 16.41 -3.86
CA PRO A 179 -22.10 16.19 -2.49
C PRO A 179 -23.13 15.05 -2.43
N GLY A 180 -22.86 14.01 -1.64
CA GLY A 180 -23.96 13.27 -0.99
C GLY A 180 -23.80 11.76 -0.76
N GLY A 181 -22.94 11.04 -1.49
CA GLY A 181 -23.01 9.57 -1.46
C GLY A 181 -21.91 8.84 -0.69
N HIS A 182 -20.65 9.23 -0.88
CA HIS A 182 -19.52 8.34 -0.59
C HIS A 182 -18.99 8.40 0.86
N GLY A 183 -19.22 9.53 1.57
CA GLY A 183 -18.70 9.70 2.94
C GLY A 183 -19.42 8.85 4.00
N MET A 184 -20.73 8.61 3.82
CA MET A 184 -21.57 7.94 4.82
C MET A 184 -21.17 6.46 5.03
N MET A 185 -20.69 5.77 3.99
CA MET A 185 -20.25 4.37 4.11
C MET A 185 -18.92 4.24 4.87
N MET A 186 -17.94 5.11 4.59
CA MET A 186 -16.66 5.09 5.31
C MET A 186 -16.83 5.43 6.79
N GLU A 187 -17.72 6.36 7.12
CA GLU A 187 -17.97 6.74 8.51
C GLU A 187 -18.57 5.58 9.32
N SER A 188 -19.57 4.88 8.77
CA SER A 188 -20.17 3.72 9.41
C SER A 188 -19.14 2.61 9.65
N MET A 189 -18.29 2.32 8.66
CA MET A 189 -17.24 1.31 8.79
C MET A 189 -16.21 1.71 9.86
N LEU A 190 -15.80 2.97 9.90
CA LEU A 190 -14.86 3.48 10.90
C LEU A 190 -15.43 3.41 12.31
N GLN A 191 -16.71 3.76 12.49
CA GLN A 191 -17.38 3.63 13.78
C GLN A 191 -17.45 2.17 14.24
N LYS A 192 -17.72 1.22 13.33
CA LYS A 192 -17.74 -0.21 13.64
C LYS A 192 -16.37 -0.72 14.09
N VAL A 193 -15.30 -0.35 13.38
CA VAL A 193 -13.92 -0.71 13.75
C VAL A 193 -13.53 -0.12 15.11
N LYS A 194 -13.85 1.16 15.36
CA LYS A 194 -13.62 1.78 16.69
C LYS A 194 -14.35 1.04 17.82
N GLY A 195 -15.57 0.57 17.57
CA GLY A 195 -16.33 -0.24 18.54
C GLY A 195 -15.65 -1.57 18.84
N GLN A 196 -15.18 -2.27 17.80
CA GLN A 196 -14.45 -3.54 17.95
C GLN A 196 -13.13 -3.35 18.72
N ASP A 197 -12.39 -2.27 18.44
CA ASP A 197 -11.14 -1.95 19.16
C ASP A 197 -11.39 -1.65 20.64
N ALA A 198 -12.45 -0.91 20.95
CA ALA A 198 -12.83 -0.63 22.35
C ALA A 198 -13.22 -1.89 23.11
N GLU A 199 -13.96 -2.81 22.47
CA GLU A 199 -14.32 -4.10 23.06
C GLU A 199 -13.06 -4.97 23.30
N LEU A 200 -12.15 -5.03 22.32
CA LEU A 200 -10.91 -5.78 22.44
C LEU A 200 -10.03 -5.24 23.57
N ALA A 201 -9.93 -3.93 23.71
CA ALA A 201 -9.20 -3.28 24.80
C ALA A 201 -9.79 -3.61 26.18
N ALA A 202 -11.11 -3.74 26.30
CA ALA A 202 -11.77 -4.16 27.53
C ALA A 202 -11.42 -5.63 27.88
N LEU A 203 -11.47 -6.53 26.91
CA LEU A 203 -11.13 -7.94 27.12
C LEU A 203 -9.66 -8.15 27.51
N VAL A 204 -8.75 -7.39 26.90
CA VAL A 204 -7.33 -7.41 27.27
C VAL A 204 -7.14 -6.94 28.71
N ARG A 205 -7.84 -5.88 29.13
CA ARG A 205 -7.81 -5.41 30.52
C ARG A 205 -8.34 -6.45 31.50
N ASP A 206 -9.44 -7.12 31.16
CA ASP A 206 -10.00 -8.21 31.98
C ASP A 206 -9.01 -9.38 32.11
N MET A 207 -8.35 -9.74 31.00
CA MET A 207 -7.29 -10.76 30.98
C MET A 207 -6.08 -10.37 31.83
N GLU A 208 -5.68 -9.10 31.83
CA GLU A 208 -4.57 -8.62 32.66
C GLU A 208 -4.86 -8.74 34.16
N GLN A 209 -6.10 -8.43 34.57
CA GLN A 209 -6.56 -8.46 35.96
C GLN A 209 -6.93 -9.86 36.45
N ALA A 210 -7.19 -10.81 35.54
CA ALA A 210 -7.56 -12.17 35.90
C ALA A 210 -6.42 -12.94 36.61
N PRO A 211 -6.76 -13.89 37.51
CA PRO A 211 -5.77 -14.76 38.12
C PRO A 211 -5.10 -15.65 37.05
N ARG A 212 -3.87 -16.09 37.33
CA ARG A 212 -2.98 -16.72 36.33
C ARG A 212 -3.61 -17.93 35.64
N GLU A 213 -4.34 -18.74 36.38
CA GLU A 213 -5.04 -19.93 35.90
C GLU A 213 -6.16 -19.63 34.88
N LYS A 214 -6.74 -18.42 34.89
CA LYS A 214 -7.80 -18.02 33.95
C LYS A 214 -7.30 -17.26 32.72
N LYS A 215 -6.04 -16.80 32.72
CA LYS A 215 -5.50 -15.98 31.64
C LYS A 215 -5.50 -16.71 30.30
N LEU A 216 -5.16 -18.01 30.29
CA LEU A 216 -5.12 -18.80 29.05
C LEU A 216 -6.52 -18.96 28.43
N ASP A 217 -7.54 -19.20 29.25
CA ASP A 217 -8.92 -19.29 28.76
C ASP A 217 -9.41 -17.95 28.19
N LEU A 218 -9.05 -16.83 28.83
CA LEU A 218 -9.36 -15.50 28.34
C LEU A 218 -8.62 -15.18 27.03
N VAL A 219 -7.34 -15.54 26.91
CA VAL A 219 -6.58 -15.42 25.65
C VAL A 219 -7.26 -16.21 24.54
N ALA A 220 -7.63 -17.47 24.79
CA ALA A 220 -8.32 -18.31 23.80
C ALA A 220 -9.66 -17.69 23.38
N GLY A 221 -10.42 -17.13 24.34
CA GLY A 221 -11.66 -16.40 24.08
C GLY A 221 -11.46 -15.15 23.22
N ILE A 222 -10.43 -14.35 23.51
CA ILE A 222 -10.06 -13.15 22.75
C ILE A 222 -9.71 -13.52 21.31
N VAL A 223 -8.83 -14.52 21.12
CA VAL A 223 -8.42 -14.96 19.77
C VAL A 223 -9.61 -15.49 18.98
N ALA A 224 -10.47 -16.33 19.60
CA ALA A 224 -11.67 -16.84 18.94
C ALA A 224 -12.66 -15.73 18.55
N ARG A 225 -12.69 -14.62 19.30
CA ARG A 225 -13.50 -13.44 18.96
C ARG A 225 -12.88 -12.64 17.81
N MET A 226 -11.57 -12.40 17.81
CA MET A 226 -10.88 -11.71 16.71
C MET A 226 -11.04 -12.45 15.37
N VAL A 227 -10.95 -13.79 15.38
CA VAL A 227 -11.15 -14.62 14.18
C VAL A 227 -12.58 -14.47 13.65
N ARG A 228 -13.59 -14.51 14.53
CA ARG A 228 -15.01 -14.30 14.14
C ARG A 228 -15.24 -12.90 13.58
N GLN A 229 -14.75 -11.86 14.24
CA GLN A 229 -14.88 -10.46 13.79
C GLN A 229 -14.27 -10.27 12.38
N ARG A 230 -13.11 -10.89 12.10
CA ARG A 230 -12.48 -10.83 10.78
C ARG A 230 -13.29 -11.56 9.70
N ALA A 231 -13.87 -12.71 10.03
CA ALA A 231 -14.76 -13.43 9.12
C ALA A 231 -16.00 -12.59 8.80
N GLU A 232 -16.70 -12.07 9.81
CA GLU A 232 -17.89 -11.23 9.63
C GLU A 232 -17.62 -9.96 8.82
N MET A 233 -16.46 -9.32 9.06
CA MET A 233 -16.05 -8.13 8.30
C MET A 233 -15.74 -8.47 6.83
N THR A 234 -15.16 -9.64 6.55
CA THR A 234 -14.90 -10.10 5.18
C THR A 234 -16.22 -10.36 4.46
N ASP A 235 -17.17 -11.07 5.09
CA ASP A 235 -18.49 -11.36 4.53
C ASP A 235 -19.33 -10.09 4.28
N GLU A 236 -19.24 -9.10 5.17
CA GLU A 236 -19.89 -7.80 4.98
C GLU A 236 -19.24 -7.00 3.84
N MET A 237 -17.90 -6.99 3.75
CA MET A 237 -17.19 -6.31 2.67
C MET A 237 -17.53 -6.92 1.31
N GLU A 238 -17.60 -8.25 1.21
CA GLU A 238 -18.00 -8.94 -0.01
C GLU A 238 -19.45 -8.62 -0.38
N ARG A 239 -20.40 -8.65 0.57
CA ARG A 239 -21.80 -8.27 0.31
C ARG A 239 -21.93 -6.83 -0.17
N ASN A 240 -21.29 -5.88 0.53
CA ASN A 240 -21.29 -4.47 0.13
C ASN A 240 -20.66 -4.26 -1.25
N HIS A 241 -19.60 -5.03 -1.58
CA HIS A 241 -18.99 -4.99 -2.90
C HIS A 241 -19.95 -5.49 -3.99
N HIS A 242 -20.65 -6.62 -3.76
CA HIS A 242 -21.65 -7.13 -4.70
C HIS A 242 -22.81 -6.17 -4.89
N GLU A 243 -23.35 -5.58 -3.82
CA GLU A 243 -24.42 -4.58 -3.90
C GLU A 243 -23.99 -3.34 -4.69
N MET A 244 -22.76 -2.85 -4.49
CA MET A 244 -22.21 -1.77 -5.29
C MET A 244 -22.08 -2.15 -6.76
N MET A 245 -21.54 -3.33 -7.07
CA MET A 245 -21.41 -3.80 -8.46
C MET A 245 -22.78 -3.93 -9.15
N HIS A 246 -23.81 -4.39 -8.43
CA HIS A 246 -25.18 -4.45 -8.96
C HIS A 246 -25.80 -3.06 -9.16
N ARG A 247 -25.57 -2.12 -8.25
CA ARG A 247 -26.15 -0.77 -8.32
C ARG A 247 -25.52 0.11 -9.40
N PHE A 248 -24.23 -0.09 -9.70
CA PHE A 248 -23.49 0.73 -10.67
C PHE A 248 -23.17 0.00 -11.99
N GLY A 249 -23.48 -1.29 -12.10
CA GLY A 249 -23.12 -2.16 -13.23
C GLY A 249 -23.62 -1.74 -14.62
N PRO A 250 -24.81 -1.17 -14.83
CA PRO A 250 -25.28 -0.85 -16.18
C PRO A 250 -25.01 0.60 -16.66
N MET A 251 -24.49 1.51 -15.82
CA MET A 251 -24.40 2.93 -16.21
C MET A 251 -23.22 3.30 -17.14
N GLN A 252 -22.31 2.37 -17.45
CA GLN A 252 -21.13 2.68 -18.29
C GLN A 252 -21.26 2.32 -19.78
N GLN A 253 -22.42 1.83 -20.24
CA GLN A 253 -22.61 1.43 -21.64
C GLN A 253 -23.44 2.40 -22.50
N GLN A 254 -23.98 3.50 -21.95
CA GLN A 254 -24.91 4.37 -22.71
C GLN A 254 -24.37 5.75 -23.14
N GLU A 255 -23.17 6.17 -22.73
CA GLU A 255 -22.67 7.53 -23.05
C GLU A 255 -21.36 7.58 -23.87
N MET A 256 -20.87 6.45 -24.42
CA MET A 256 -19.64 6.46 -25.26
C MET A 256 -19.87 6.26 -26.77
N ASP A 257 -21.13 6.23 -27.24
CA ASP A 257 -21.44 6.05 -28.67
C ASP A 257 -21.83 7.35 -29.41
N GLU A 258 -21.80 8.54 -28.77
CA GLU A 258 -22.27 9.79 -29.41
C GLU A 258 -21.20 10.82 -29.81
N ASP A 259 -19.90 10.62 -29.50
CA ASP A 259 -18.84 11.61 -29.82
C ASP A 259 -17.91 11.23 -31.00
N ASP A 260 -18.16 10.12 -31.71
CA ASP A 260 -17.40 9.76 -32.93
C ASP A 260 -18.12 10.14 -34.24
N THR A 261 -18.71 11.34 -34.27
CA THR A 261 -19.15 11.96 -35.54
C THR A 261 -18.66 13.40 -35.66
N GLY A 262 -17.38 13.55 -35.98
CA GLY A 262 -16.98 14.55 -36.97
C GLY A 262 -16.41 15.88 -36.46
N HIS A 263 -15.09 15.91 -36.25
CA HIS A 263 -14.28 17.09 -36.57
C HIS A 263 -12.94 16.64 -37.16
N ARG A 264 -12.86 16.57 -38.49
CA ARG A 264 -12.28 17.60 -39.36
C ARG A 264 -10.77 17.79 -39.11
N ASP A 265 -10.00 16.93 -39.76
CA ASP A 265 -9.17 17.32 -40.90
C ASP A 265 -8.67 18.79 -40.86
N HIS A 266 -7.62 19.04 -40.09
CA HIS A 266 -6.75 20.19 -40.28
C HIS A 266 -5.40 19.69 -40.78
N GLY A 267 -5.33 19.59 -42.11
CA GLY A 267 -4.09 19.47 -42.85
C GLY A 267 -3.12 20.58 -42.45
N TRP A 268 -1.99 20.15 -41.91
CA TRP A 268 -0.81 20.99 -41.83
C TRP A 268 -0.20 20.99 -43.22
N ASN A 269 -0.42 22.10 -43.94
CA ASN A 269 0.36 22.42 -45.11
C ASN A 269 1.81 22.61 -44.67
N ASP A 270 2.66 21.76 -45.21
CA ASP A 270 4.06 22.06 -45.46
C ASP A 270 4.12 23.30 -46.36
N ASP A 271 4.52 24.44 -45.81
CA ASP A 271 4.99 25.58 -46.58
C ASP A 271 6.41 25.92 -46.08
N ASP A 272 7.37 25.38 -46.84
CA ASP A 272 8.54 26.08 -47.38
C ASP A 272 8.94 27.38 -46.68
N ASN A 273 10.13 27.37 -46.07
CA ASN A 273 10.95 28.58 -46.10
C ASN A 273 12.43 28.20 -46.11
N ASP A 274 12.90 27.84 -47.30
CA ASP A 274 14.28 28.05 -47.73
C ASP A 274 14.61 29.53 -47.57
N ASN A 275 15.65 29.85 -46.80
CA ASN A 275 16.33 31.14 -46.95
C ASN A 275 17.83 30.89 -46.82
N ASP A 276 18.44 30.75 -48.00
CA ASP A 276 19.83 31.08 -48.27
C ASP A 276 20.14 32.52 -47.82
N GLU A 277 21.33 32.77 -47.28
CA GLU A 277 22.15 33.95 -47.60
C GLU A 277 23.54 33.83 -46.92
N ASP A 278 24.55 33.71 -47.80
CA ASP A 278 25.97 34.14 -47.78
C ASP A 278 26.80 34.24 -46.48
#